data_AF-A0A2Z3GXB2-F1
#
_entry.id   AF-A0A2Z3GXB2-F1
#
_cell.length_a   1.000
_cell.length_b   1.000
_cell.length_c   1.000
_cell.angle_alpha   90.00
_cell.angle_beta   90.00
_cell.angle_gamma   90.00
#
_symmetry.space_group_name_H-M   'P 1'
#
loop_
_entity.id
_entity.type
_entity.pdbx_description
1 polymer ?
#
loop_
_entity_poly.entity_id
_entity_poly.type
_entity_poly.pdbx_seq_one_letter_code
_entity_poly.pdbx_strand_id
1 'polypeptide(L)' 'MILPPEAHDLVQVLALHFTNPTYQRFSTLLVGALVTTGRRTVANLLRTLRHLAPGHRTDYQRVL' A
#
# COMPACT_ATOMS: atom_id res chain seq x y z
N MET A 1 8.10 -3.23 -2.00
CA MET A 1 7.87 -3.18 -0.54
C MET A 1 8.48 -4.42 0.09
N ILE A 2 9.16 -4.30 1.23
CA ILE A 2 9.70 -5.48 1.95
C ILE A 2 8.59 -5.97 2.88
N LEU A 3 8.06 -7.15 2.59
CA LEU A 3 7.02 -7.82 3.36
C LEU A 3 7.62 -9.07 4.03
N PRO A 4 7.29 -9.40 5.29
CA PRO A 4 7.65 -10.69 5.85
C PRO A 4 7.09 -11.84 4.99
N PRO A 5 7.81 -12.98 4.85
CA PRO A 5 7.41 -14.09 3.98
C PRO A 5 5.99 -14.60 4.26
N GLU A 6 5.58 -14.61 5.53
CA GLU A 6 4.29 -15.12 5.98
C GLU A 6 3.11 -14.27 5.46
N ALA A 7 3.35 -12.99 5.19
CA ALA A 7 2.34 -12.08 4.66
C ALA A 7 2.30 -12.06 3.13
N HIS A 8 3.29 -12.67 2.45
CA HIS A 8 3.43 -12.57 1.00
C HIS A 8 2.22 -13.19 0.30
N ASP A 9 1.86 -14.42 0.69
CA ASP A 9 0.74 -15.15 0.08
C ASP A 9 -0.61 -14.43 0.29
N LEU A 10 -0.79 -13.82 1.46
CA LEU A 10 -2.01 -13.07 1.81
C LEU A 10 -2.23 -11.85 0.91
N VAL A 11 -1.15 -11.17 0.51
CA VAL A 11 -1.23 -10.01 -0.38
C VAL A 11 -1.20 -10.45 -1.84
N GLN A 12 -0.44 -11.51 -2.18
CA GLN A 12 -0.27 -12.02 -3.53
C GLN A 12 -1.56 -12.56 -4.15
N VAL A 13 -2.50 -13.09 -3.34
CA VAL A 13 -3.83 -13.49 -3.84
C VAL A 13 -4.57 -12.33 -4.52
N LEU A 14 -4.28 -11.08 -4.12
CA LEU A 14 -4.90 -9.89 -4.69
C LEU A 14 -4.23 -9.44 -6.00
N ALA A 15 -3.06 -9.98 -6.35
CA ALA A 15 -2.28 -9.55 -7.51
C ALA A 15 -3.04 -9.73 -8.84
N LEU A 16 -3.89 -10.75 -8.94
CA LEU A 16 -4.70 -11.02 -10.14
C LEU A 16 -5.76 -9.94 -10.41
N HIS A 17 -6.11 -9.13 -9.41
CA HIS A 17 -7.12 -8.09 -9.52
C HIS A 17 -6.55 -6.71 -9.89
N PHE A 18 -5.22 -6.57 -9.95
CA PHE A 18 -4.57 -5.29 -10.18
C PHE A 18 -3.52 -5.39 -11.28
N THR A 19 -3.31 -4.28 -12.00
CA THR A 19 -2.10 -4.13 -12.83
C THR A 19 -0.87 -3.98 -11.92
N ASN A 20 0.31 -4.35 -12.43
CA ASN A 20 1.56 -4.35 -11.65
C ASN A 20 1.82 -3.03 -10.86
N PRO A 21 1.71 -1.82 -11.45
CA PRO A 21 1.91 -0.58 -10.68
C PRO A 21 0.80 -0.32 -9.65
N THR A 22 -0.45 -0.70 -9.95
CA THR A 22 -1.58 -0.53 -9.02
C THR A 22 -1.47 -1.50 -7.85
N TYR A 23 -1.05 -2.75 -8.09
CA TYR A 23 -0.81 -3.76 -7.06
C TYR A 23 0.23 -3.29 -6.04
N GLN A 24 1.35 -2.74 -6.50
CA GLN A 24 2.40 -2.23 -5.61
C GLN A 24 1.90 -1.07 -4.74
N ARG A 25 1.14 -0.14 -5.31
CA ARG A 25 0.54 1.00 -4.59
C ARG A 25 -0.48 0.53 -3.57
N PHE A 26 -1.38 -0.37 -3.98
CA PHE A 26 -2.38 -0.98 -3.12
C PHE A 26 -1.74 -1.70 -1.93
N SER A 27 -0.76 -2.58 -2.19
CA SER A 27 -0.05 -3.33 -1.16
C SER A 27 0.63 -2.41 -0.14
N THR A 28 1.24 -1.31 -0.63
CA THR A 28 1.85 -0.29 0.23
C THR A 28 0.83 0.39 1.15
N LEU A 29 -0.35 0.73 0.62
CA LEU A 29 -1.43 1.33 1.40
C LEU A 29 -2.05 0.34 2.40
N LEU A 30 -2.30 -0.90 1.97
CA LEU A 30 -2.88 -1.94 2.80
C LEU A 30 -2.01 -2.21 4.04
N VAL A 31 -0.72 -2.48 3.81
CA VAL A 31 0.23 -2.77 4.89
C VAL A 31 0.43 -1.53 5.75
N GLY A 32 0.52 -0.35 5.14
CA GLY A 32 0.53 0.93 5.84
C GLY A 32 -0.65 1.10 6.80
N ALA A 33 -1.85 0.80 6.34
CA ALA A 33 -3.08 0.90 7.12
C ALA A 33 -3.11 -0.10 8.29
N LEU A 34 -2.49 -1.27 8.13
CA LEU A 34 -2.39 -2.27 9.18
C LEU A 34 -1.39 -1.87 10.28
N VAL A 35 -0.21 -1.34 9.90
CA VAL A 35 0.86 -1.04 10.86
C VAL A 35 0.80 0.36 11.47
N THR A 36 0.10 1.31 10.83
CA THR A 36 -0.06 2.66 11.38
C THR A 36 -1.37 2.78 12.16
N THR A 37 -1.27 2.99 13.47
CA THR A 37 -2.44 3.18 14.33
C THR A 37 -2.99 4.61 14.20
N GLY A 38 -4.32 4.74 14.28
CA GLY A 38 -5.01 6.05 14.26
C GLY A 38 -5.02 6.79 12.93
N ARG A 39 -4.47 6.22 11.85
CA ARG A 39 -4.43 6.83 10.51
C ARG A 39 -5.27 6.02 9.52
N ARG A 40 -6.48 6.50 9.20
CA ARG A 40 -7.41 5.80 8.29
C ARG A 40 -7.49 6.40 6.89
N THR A 41 -6.89 7.57 6.66
CA THR A 41 -6.94 8.25 5.36
C THR A 41 -5.66 8.01 4.58
N VAL A 42 -5.78 7.85 3.25
CA VAL A 42 -4.63 7.70 2.32
C VAL A 42 -3.60 8.82 2.54
N ALA A 43 -4.08 10.05 2.76
CA ALA A 43 -3.26 11.21 3.09
C ALA A 43 -2.36 10.99 4.32
N ASN A 44 -2.97 10.53 5.41
CA ASN A 44 -2.26 10.31 6.67
C ASN A 44 -1.32 9.12 6.57
N LEU A 45 -1.70 8.06 5.85
CA LEU A 45 -0.85 6.90 5.58
C LEU A 45 0.40 7.32 4.81
N LEU A 46 0.25 8.02 3.68
CA LEU A 46 1.37 8.49 2.86
C LEU A 46 2.27 9.48 3.60
N ARG A 47 1.72 10.27 4.54
CA ARG A 47 2.54 11.12 5.41
C ARG A 47 3.51 10.29 6.26
N THR A 48 3.10 9.11 6.72
CA THR A 48 3.96 8.16 7.46
C THR A 48 4.89 7.37 6.54
N LEU A 49 4.39 6.99 5.36
CA LEU A 49 5.08 6.14 4.40
C LEU A 49 5.87 6.93 3.34
N ARG A 50 6.13 8.21 3.54
CA ARG A 50 6.69 9.10 2.50
C ARG A 50 7.94 8.54 1.82
N HIS A 51 8.79 7.85 2.57
CA HIS A 51 10.04 7.25 2.06
C HIS A 51 9.84 5.88 1.39
N LEU A 52 8.68 5.25 1.61
CA LEU A 52 8.34 3.90 1.13
C LEU A 52 7.32 3.93 -0.01
N ALA A 53 6.69 5.07 -0.27
CA ALA A 53 5.66 5.27 -1.28
C ALA A 53 6.20 6.14 -2.43
N PRO A 54 6.93 5.58 -3.41
CA PRO A 54 7.41 6.33 -4.58
C PRO A 54 6.25 6.77 -5.48
N GLY A 55 6.39 7.93 -6.13
CA GLY A 55 5.38 8.48 -7.05
C GLY A 55 4.53 9.60 -6.45
N HIS A 56 3.51 10.04 -7.19
CA HIS A 56 2.68 11.18 -6.77
C HIS A 56 1.56 10.71 -5.84
N ARG A 57 1.22 11.50 -4.82
CA ARG A 57 0.13 11.16 -3.86
C ARG A 57 -1.20 10.84 -4.56
N THR A 58 -1.51 11.53 -5.65
CA THR A 58 -2.72 11.30 -6.47
C THR A 58 -2.79 9.89 -7.04
N ASP A 59 -1.64 9.29 -7.37
CA ASP A 59 -1.58 7.91 -7.89
C ASP A 59 -2.06 6.88 -6.87
N TYR A 60 -1.80 7.14 -5.59
CA TYR A 60 -2.26 6.30 -4.47
C TYR A 60 -3.71 6.58 -4.11
N GLN A 61 -4.14 7.84 -4.21
CA GLN A 61 -5.54 8.21 -3.96
C GLN A 61 -6.50 7.62 -5.00
N ARG A 62 -6.04 7.32 -6.21
CA ARG A 62 -6.85 6.67 -7.26
C ARG A 62 -7.07 5.17 -7.05
N VAL A 63 -6.36 4.56 -6.10
CA VAL A 63 -6.47 3.12 -5.80
C VAL A 63 -7.70 2.82 -4.95
N LEU A 64 -8.15 3.78 -4.14
CA LEU A 64 -9.26 3.67 -3.19
C LEU A 64 -10.39 4.63 -3.54
#